data_AF-A0A644WAN1-F1
#
_entry.id   AF-A0A644WAN1-F1
#
_cell.length_a   1.000
_cell.length_b   1.000
_cell.length_c   1.000
_cell.angle_alpha   90.00
_cell.angle_beta   90.00
_cell.angle_gamma   90.00
#
_symmetry.space_group_name_H-M   'P 1'
#
loop_
_entity.id
_entity.type
_entity.pdbx_description
1 polymer ?
#
loop_
_entity_poly.entity_id
_entity_poly.type
_entity_poly.pdbx_seq_one_letter_code
_entity_poly.pdbx_strand_id
1 'polypeptide(L)'
;MKRRPAIIGLIFALILFLESCSAKSPASPSAAPSGTGLPKAGAVLSGKIMGMNDGTFLLAGTGGADLYMVSSETEIFDKDENFADGSALKAGMTVEIGYSGTVLESYPAQLGTPSYIKITDQGDDLVGFYREILNDLWSMDEGLNSDLSVLAFDLSQVTNLTDAEKSALVYLVSGEHNAAGVTGTFDELCEQGYIDKEKLFFKTGLFFELELSDVTEDSFTFTVSKWRSGNGAYIFHECKAQKASAGWSYSIGSEMIS
;
A
#
# COMPACT_ATOMS: atom_id res chain seq x y z
N MET A 1 43.84 21.86 30.79
CA MET A 1 44.27 21.51 32.17
C MET A 1 43.87 22.63 33.13
N LYS A 2 42.91 22.38 34.01
CA LYS A 2 42.97 22.69 35.46
C LYS A 2 41.66 22.23 36.09
N ARG A 3 41.80 21.21 36.93
CA ARG A 3 40.74 20.58 37.73
C ARG A 3 40.61 21.30 39.08
N ARG A 4 39.45 21.08 39.71
CA ARG A 4 39.12 21.06 41.16
C ARG A 4 38.51 22.34 41.75
N PRO A 5 37.76 22.27 42.89
CA PRO A 5 37.27 21.09 43.64
C PRO A 5 35.76 21.10 43.95
N ALA A 6 35.30 19.98 44.51
CA ALA A 6 33.97 19.69 45.02
C ALA A 6 33.60 20.47 46.29
N ILE A 7 32.30 20.71 46.48
CA ILE A 7 31.70 20.91 47.81
C ILE A 7 30.46 20.01 47.91
N ILE A 8 30.55 19.08 48.87
CA ILE A 8 29.48 18.23 49.39
C ILE A 8 28.62 19.11 50.30
N GLY A 9 27.31 19.12 50.06
CA GLY A 9 26.31 19.79 50.90
C GLY A 9 25.10 18.89 51.07
N LEU A 10 25.16 18.04 52.10
CA LEU A 10 24.06 17.30 52.70
C LEU A 10 23.06 18.31 53.30
N ILE A 11 21.74 18.18 53.06
CA ILE A 11 20.67 18.57 54.00
C ILE A 11 19.27 18.13 53.49
N PHE A 12 18.65 17.27 54.32
CA PHE A 12 17.24 17.08 54.69
C PHE A 12 16.08 17.17 53.67
N ALA A 13 15.53 15.97 53.43
CA ALA A 13 14.12 15.59 53.51
C ALA A 13 13.05 16.68 53.76
N LEU A 14 12.12 16.79 52.79
CA LEU A 14 10.72 17.08 53.05
C LEU A 14 9.86 16.24 52.09
N ILE A 15 9.41 15.08 52.56
CA ILE A 15 8.43 14.24 51.86
C ILE A 15 7.05 14.82 52.20
N LEU A 16 6.42 15.47 51.23
CA LEU A 16 5.00 15.82 51.30
C LEU A 16 4.22 14.70 50.62
N PHE A 17 3.57 13.87 51.43
CA PHE A 17 2.50 12.99 50.99
C PHE A 17 1.27 13.84 50.69
N LEU A 18 0.96 14.02 49.40
CA LEU A 18 -0.35 14.45 48.95
C LEU A 18 -1.11 13.19 48.51
N GLU A 19 -1.88 12.63 49.43
CA GLU A 19 -2.96 11.71 49.07
C GLU A 19 -4.04 12.51 48.34
N SER A 20 -4.04 12.41 47.01
CA SER A 20 -5.21 12.75 46.21
C SER A 20 -5.99 11.47 45.96
N CYS A 21 -6.99 11.19 46.81
CA CYS A 21 -8.09 10.31 46.44
C CYS A 21 -8.83 10.93 45.25
N SER A 22 -8.54 10.46 44.04
CA SER A 22 -9.45 10.65 42.91
C SER A 22 -9.93 9.28 42.47
N ALA A 23 -11.22 9.06 42.68
CA ALA A 23 -11.91 7.82 42.44
C ALA A 23 -11.62 7.28 41.04
N LYS A 24 -11.19 6.01 40.99
CA LYS A 24 -11.14 5.23 39.76
C LYS A 24 -12.58 5.08 39.29
N SER A 25 -13.00 5.94 38.37
CA SER A 25 -14.29 5.79 37.69
C SER A 25 -14.29 4.39 37.07
N PRO A 26 -15.27 3.52 37.36
CA PRO A 26 -15.34 2.25 36.68
C PRO A 26 -15.46 2.55 35.18
N ALA A 27 -14.62 1.89 34.39
CA ALA A 27 -14.78 1.87 32.95
C ALA A 27 -16.25 1.54 32.66
N SER A 28 -16.95 2.45 32.00
CA SER A 28 -18.25 2.13 31.43
C SER A 28 -18.07 0.87 30.58
N PRO A 29 -18.86 -0.19 30.78
CA PRO A 29 -18.89 -1.26 29.80
C PRO A 29 -19.25 -0.59 28.48
N SER A 30 -18.38 -0.73 27.47
CA SER A 30 -18.72 -0.44 26.09
C SER A 30 -20.08 -1.09 25.84
N ALA A 31 -21.10 -0.26 25.58
CA ALA A 31 -22.43 -0.77 25.34
C ALA A 31 -22.33 -1.74 24.17
N ALA A 32 -22.72 -3.00 24.40
CA ALA A 32 -22.89 -3.93 23.30
C ALA A 32 -23.84 -3.26 22.28
N PRO A 33 -23.43 -3.13 21.01
CA PRO A 33 -24.26 -2.51 19.99
C PRO A 33 -25.59 -3.27 19.94
N SER A 34 -26.65 -2.58 20.35
CA SER A 34 -27.99 -3.15 20.53
C SER A 34 -28.85 -2.98 19.27
N GLY A 35 -28.21 -2.69 18.13
CA GLY A 35 -28.87 -2.50 16.84
C GLY A 35 -28.72 -3.74 15.98
N THR A 36 -29.83 -4.24 15.44
CA THR A 36 -29.80 -5.17 14.30
C THR A 36 -29.48 -4.37 13.04
N GLY A 37 -28.37 -4.67 12.36
CA GLY A 37 -27.97 -4.07 11.08
C GLY A 37 -26.85 -3.04 11.17
N LEU A 38 -26.31 -2.66 10.01
CA LEU A 38 -25.18 -1.74 9.89
C LEU A 38 -25.46 -0.35 10.51
N PRO A 39 -24.46 0.30 11.13
CA PRO A 39 -24.56 1.69 11.56
C PRO A 39 -25.02 2.63 10.44
N LYS A 40 -25.80 3.67 10.77
CA LYS A 40 -26.15 4.71 9.80
C LYS A 40 -24.91 5.47 9.36
N ALA A 41 -24.75 5.64 8.04
CA ALA A 41 -23.68 6.40 7.44
C ALA A 41 -24.20 7.62 6.66
N GLY A 42 -23.37 8.65 6.52
CA GLY A 42 -23.67 9.83 5.70
C GLY A 42 -23.48 9.57 4.21
N ALA A 43 -22.55 8.68 3.86
CA ALA A 43 -22.36 8.15 2.52
C ALA A 43 -21.74 6.75 2.60
N VAL A 44 -21.72 6.05 1.47
CA VAL A 44 -21.15 4.71 1.32
C VAL A 44 -20.17 4.70 0.16
N LEU A 45 -19.01 4.07 0.35
CA LEU A 45 -18.02 3.82 -0.69
C LEU A 45 -17.70 2.32 -0.73
N SER A 46 -17.60 1.76 -1.93
CA SER A 46 -17.08 0.40 -2.11
C SER A 46 -15.68 0.44 -2.72
N GLY A 47 -14.90 -0.59 -2.44
CA GLY A 47 -13.58 -0.74 -3.05
C GLY A 47 -12.90 -2.00 -2.59
N LYS A 48 -11.68 -2.21 -3.09
CA LYS A 48 -10.85 -3.35 -2.74
C LYS A 48 -9.65 -2.90 -1.92
N ILE A 49 -9.33 -3.67 -0.88
CA ILE A 49 -8.20 -3.39 0.01
C ILE A 49 -6.91 -3.75 -0.73
N MET A 50 -6.02 -2.78 -0.89
CA MET A 50 -4.75 -2.91 -1.63
C MET A 50 -3.55 -3.15 -0.72
N GLY A 51 -3.62 -2.64 0.52
CA GLY A 51 -2.52 -2.76 1.47
C GLY A 51 -2.95 -2.33 2.86
N MET A 52 -2.41 -3.00 3.88
CA MET A 52 -2.71 -2.75 5.28
C MET A 52 -1.56 -1.99 5.93
N ASN A 53 -1.90 -1.05 6.83
CA ASN A 53 -0.98 -0.38 7.73
C ASN A 53 -1.56 -0.39 9.15
N ASP A 54 -0.76 0.01 10.14
CA ASP A 54 -1.24 0.09 11.51
C ASP A 54 -2.37 1.14 11.62
N GLY A 55 -3.60 0.67 11.88
CA GLY A 55 -4.80 1.51 12.07
C GLY A 55 -5.41 2.09 10.78
N THR A 56 -4.86 1.78 9.60
CA THR A 56 -5.37 2.25 8.30
C THR A 56 -5.16 1.22 7.20
N PHE A 57 -5.87 1.36 6.08
CA PHE A 57 -5.61 0.59 4.87
C PHE A 57 -5.80 1.44 3.61
N LEU A 58 -5.08 1.08 2.56
CA LEU A 58 -5.22 1.63 1.23
C LEU A 58 -6.36 0.91 0.51
N LEU A 59 -7.28 1.67 -0.07
CA LEU A 59 -8.44 1.18 -0.81
C LEU A 59 -8.36 1.70 -2.25
N ALA A 60 -8.46 0.79 -3.22
CA ALA A 60 -8.82 1.14 -4.59
C ALA A 60 -10.35 1.26 -4.64
N GLY A 61 -10.85 2.50 -4.68
CA GLY A 61 -12.28 2.81 -4.51
C GLY A 61 -13.01 3.01 -5.84
N THR A 62 -14.33 2.85 -5.83
CA THR A 62 -15.19 3.11 -7.00
C THR A 62 -15.76 4.54 -7.03
N GLY A 63 -15.16 5.46 -6.26
CA GLY A 63 -15.65 6.82 -6.03
C GLY A 63 -15.05 7.85 -7.00
N GLY A 64 -15.00 9.11 -6.56
CA GLY A 64 -14.44 10.21 -7.35
C GLY A 64 -12.91 10.29 -7.40
N ALA A 65 -12.21 9.43 -6.66
CA ALA A 65 -10.76 9.28 -6.69
C ALA A 65 -10.41 7.79 -6.81
N ASP A 66 -9.24 7.48 -7.36
CA ASP A 66 -8.81 6.08 -7.52
C ASP A 66 -8.45 5.43 -6.19
N LEU A 67 -7.74 6.18 -5.33
CA LEU A 67 -7.20 5.68 -4.07
C LEU A 67 -7.73 6.45 -2.87
N TYR A 68 -8.06 5.69 -1.83
CA TYR A 68 -8.46 6.20 -0.53
C TYR A 68 -7.59 5.61 0.59
N MET A 69 -7.18 6.46 1.52
CA MET A 69 -6.68 6.02 2.82
C MET A 69 -7.85 6.00 3.80
N VAL A 70 -8.07 4.85 4.43
CA VAL A 70 -9.24 4.59 5.28
C VAL A 70 -8.77 4.13 6.65
N SER A 71 -9.32 4.71 7.72
CA SER A 71 -9.09 4.21 9.08
C SER A 71 -9.79 2.86 9.29
N SER A 72 -9.11 1.91 9.92
CA SER A 72 -9.71 0.65 10.37
C SER A 72 -10.30 0.74 11.78
N GLU A 73 -10.24 1.90 12.43
CA GLU A 73 -10.76 2.12 13.79
C GLU A 73 -12.28 2.34 13.81
N THR A 74 -13.02 1.31 13.38
CA THR A 74 -14.49 1.28 13.39
C THR A 74 -14.98 -0.15 13.54
N GLU A 75 -16.29 -0.32 13.76
CA GLU A 75 -16.92 -1.64 13.74
C GLU A 75 -16.79 -2.29 12.35
N ILE A 76 -16.34 -3.54 12.35
CA ILE A 76 -16.14 -4.35 11.14
C ILE A 76 -17.18 -5.47 11.12
N PHE A 77 -17.75 -5.69 9.94
CA PHE A 77 -18.82 -6.66 9.70
C PHE A 77 -18.42 -7.65 8.60
N ASP A 78 -18.88 -8.89 8.73
CA ASP A 78 -18.85 -9.85 7.64
C ASP A 78 -19.95 -9.57 6.60
N LYS A 79 -19.99 -10.37 5.54
CA LYS A 79 -20.96 -10.24 4.46
C LYS A 79 -22.43 -10.39 4.92
N ASP A 80 -22.64 -11.11 6.01
CA ASP A 80 -23.93 -11.43 6.61
C ASP A 80 -24.30 -10.43 7.72
N GLU A 81 -23.52 -9.34 7.86
CA GLU A 81 -23.70 -8.24 8.82
C GLU A 81 -23.50 -8.63 10.29
N ASN A 82 -22.75 -9.70 10.54
CA ASN A 82 -22.30 -10.03 11.90
C ASN A 82 -20.98 -9.31 12.19
N PHE A 83 -20.75 -8.99 13.47
CA PHE A 83 -19.47 -8.44 13.90
C PHE A 83 -18.32 -9.38 13.57
N ALA A 84 -17.28 -8.83 12.95
CA ALA A 84 -16.02 -9.49 12.67
C ALA A 84 -14.89 -8.83 13.48
N ASP A 85 -13.86 -9.63 13.76
CA ASP A 85 -12.65 -9.13 14.42
C ASP A 85 -11.88 -8.18 13.49
N GLY A 86 -11.18 -7.20 14.07
CA GLY A 86 -10.37 -6.25 13.30
C GLY A 86 -9.29 -6.90 12.42
N SER A 87 -8.76 -8.05 12.85
CA SER A 87 -7.80 -8.85 12.08
C SER A 87 -8.41 -9.58 10.88
N ALA A 88 -9.73 -9.50 10.69
CA ALA A 88 -10.39 -10.08 9.53
C ALA A 88 -10.02 -9.36 8.24
N LEU A 89 -9.75 -8.04 8.27
CA LEU A 89 -9.42 -7.27 7.08
C LEU A 89 -8.07 -7.67 6.50
N LYS A 90 -8.05 -7.95 5.19
CA LYS A 90 -6.86 -8.35 4.44
C LYS A 90 -6.88 -7.72 3.05
N ALA A 91 -5.69 -7.52 2.49
CA ALA A 91 -5.56 -7.17 1.08
C ALA A 91 -6.26 -8.20 0.19
N GLY A 92 -6.78 -7.75 -0.95
CA GLY A 92 -7.60 -8.55 -1.86
C GLY A 92 -9.10 -8.56 -1.51
N MET A 93 -9.50 -8.26 -0.27
CA MET A 93 -10.92 -8.19 0.10
C MET A 93 -11.61 -6.99 -0.54
N THR A 94 -12.85 -7.20 -0.99
CA THR A 94 -13.76 -6.11 -1.34
C THR A 94 -14.57 -5.73 -0.11
N VAL A 95 -14.68 -4.43 0.14
CA VAL A 95 -15.40 -3.87 1.28
C VAL A 95 -16.37 -2.78 0.86
N GLU A 96 -17.41 -2.64 1.66
CA GLU A 96 -18.28 -1.47 1.70
C GLU A 96 -17.98 -0.68 2.97
N ILE A 97 -17.80 0.63 2.84
CA ILE A 97 -17.45 1.52 3.94
C ILE A 97 -18.55 2.57 4.07
N GLY A 98 -19.29 2.51 5.17
CA GLY A 98 -20.13 3.62 5.60
C GLY A 98 -19.27 4.69 6.26
N TYR A 99 -19.38 5.95 5.86
CA TYR A 99 -18.59 7.04 6.41
C TYR A 99 -19.39 8.35 6.53
N SER A 100 -18.78 9.37 7.14
CA SER A 100 -19.38 10.69 7.37
C SER A 100 -19.87 11.43 6.12
N GLY A 101 -19.47 11.03 4.91
CA GLY A 101 -19.74 11.74 3.65
C GLY A 101 -18.72 12.83 3.30
N THR A 102 -17.72 13.06 4.16
CA THR A 102 -16.62 14.00 3.87
C THR A 102 -15.43 13.25 3.28
N VAL A 103 -14.78 13.86 2.28
CA VAL A 103 -13.52 13.37 1.69
C VAL A 103 -12.52 14.52 1.68
N LEU A 104 -11.31 14.29 2.19
CA LEU A 104 -10.21 15.22 2.05
C LEU A 104 -9.50 14.96 0.71
N GLU A 105 -9.38 16.00 -0.11
CA GLU A 105 -8.73 15.99 -1.42
C GLU A 105 -7.19 15.98 -1.29
N SER A 106 -6.66 14.85 -0.81
CA SER A 106 -5.22 14.51 -0.81
C SER A 106 -4.96 13.34 -1.75
N TYR A 107 -3.69 12.91 -1.88
CA TYR A 107 -3.35 11.68 -2.59
C TYR A 107 -2.54 10.73 -1.67
N PRO A 108 -3.11 9.57 -1.28
CA PRO A 108 -4.48 9.11 -1.51
C PRO A 108 -5.52 10.04 -0.87
N ALA A 109 -6.76 10.03 -1.34
CA ALA A 109 -7.84 10.79 -0.72
C ALA A 109 -8.11 10.23 0.68
N GLN A 110 -8.44 11.06 1.67
CA GLN A 110 -8.77 10.55 3.01
C GLN A 110 -10.27 10.57 3.23
N LEU A 111 -10.83 9.41 3.58
CA LEU A 111 -12.23 9.36 4.00
C LEU A 111 -12.36 9.99 5.40
N GLY A 112 -13.38 10.83 5.56
CA GLY A 112 -13.83 11.24 6.89
C GLY A 112 -14.29 10.04 7.70
N THR A 113 -14.50 10.22 8.99
CA THR A 113 -14.71 9.15 9.98
C THR A 113 -15.59 8.00 9.47
N PRO A 114 -15.02 6.77 9.35
CA PRO A 114 -15.78 5.56 9.07
C PRO A 114 -16.79 5.29 10.19
N SER A 115 -17.99 4.87 9.80
CA SER A 115 -19.07 4.41 10.68
C SER A 115 -19.12 2.88 10.73
N TYR A 116 -18.76 2.20 9.64
CA TYR A 116 -18.56 0.76 9.58
C TYR A 116 -17.68 0.38 8.40
N ILE A 117 -17.12 -0.84 8.46
CA ILE A 117 -16.54 -1.52 7.30
C ILE A 117 -17.23 -2.88 7.18
N LYS A 118 -17.82 -3.19 6.04
CA LYS A 118 -18.44 -4.48 5.74
C LYS A 118 -17.63 -5.21 4.69
N ILE A 119 -17.15 -6.41 5.01
CA ILE A 119 -16.49 -7.29 4.05
C ILE A 119 -17.58 -7.87 3.15
N THR A 120 -17.48 -7.60 1.85
CA THR A 120 -18.49 -8.07 0.87
C THR A 120 -18.00 -9.27 0.08
N ASP A 121 -16.68 -9.37 -0.15
CA ASP A 121 -16.09 -10.47 -0.91
C ASP A 121 -14.61 -10.69 -0.56
N GLN A 122 -14.12 -11.91 -0.78
CA GLN A 122 -12.71 -12.27 -0.70
C GLN A 122 -12.15 -12.42 -2.12
N GLY A 123 -11.53 -11.36 -2.63
CA GLY A 123 -10.85 -11.38 -3.92
C GLY A 123 -9.36 -11.73 -3.81
N ASP A 124 -8.74 -11.89 -4.97
CA ASP A 124 -7.30 -12.09 -5.09
C ASP A 124 -6.51 -10.80 -4.82
N ASP A 125 -5.38 -10.92 -4.13
CA ASP A 125 -4.42 -9.84 -3.94
C ASP A 125 -3.39 -9.79 -5.09
N LEU A 126 -3.84 -9.48 -6.30
CA LEU A 126 -2.96 -9.36 -7.46
C LEU A 126 -2.00 -8.17 -7.34
N VAL A 127 -2.41 -7.08 -6.68
CA VAL A 127 -1.52 -5.94 -6.43
C VAL A 127 -0.38 -6.35 -5.48
N GLY A 128 -0.68 -7.06 -4.40
CA GLY A 128 0.33 -7.64 -3.52
C GLY A 128 1.26 -8.61 -4.26
N PHE A 129 0.72 -9.44 -5.15
CA PHE A 129 1.51 -10.34 -5.98
C PHE A 129 2.47 -9.60 -6.94
N TYR A 130 2.00 -8.59 -7.68
CA TYR A 130 2.88 -7.81 -8.54
C TYR A 130 3.91 -7.00 -7.77
N ARG A 131 3.53 -6.50 -6.59
CA ARG A 131 4.45 -5.83 -5.68
C ARG A 131 5.60 -6.76 -5.24
N GLU A 132 5.31 -8.03 -4.93
CA GLU A 132 6.33 -9.04 -4.64
C GLU A 132 7.29 -9.23 -5.82
N ILE A 133 6.76 -9.42 -7.03
CA ILE A 133 7.57 -9.55 -8.25
C ILE A 133 8.48 -8.33 -8.48
N LEU A 134 7.95 -7.12 -8.31
CA LEU A 134 8.71 -5.89 -8.50
C LEU A 134 9.79 -5.70 -7.42
N ASN A 135 9.53 -6.13 -6.19
CA ASN A 135 10.51 -6.12 -5.10
C ASN A 135 11.62 -7.17 -5.30
N ASP A 136 11.28 -8.34 -5.82
CA ASP A 136 12.26 -9.35 -6.21
C ASP A 136 13.16 -8.85 -7.33
N LEU A 137 12.56 -8.23 -8.37
CA LEU A 137 13.31 -7.64 -9.47
C LEU A 137 14.15 -6.43 -9.02
N TRP A 138 13.62 -5.60 -8.13
CA TRP A 138 14.37 -4.50 -7.51
C TRP A 138 15.64 -5.02 -6.86
N SER A 139 15.57 -6.14 -6.14
CA SER A 139 16.69 -6.75 -5.41
C SER A 139 17.79 -7.31 -6.34
N MET A 140 17.49 -7.53 -7.62
CA MET A 140 18.50 -7.95 -8.61
C MET A 140 19.32 -6.76 -9.09
N ASP A 141 20.65 -6.84 -9.17
CA ASP A 141 21.51 -5.71 -9.59
C ASP A 141 21.20 -4.38 -8.86
N GLU A 142 21.62 -4.31 -7.60
CA GLU A 142 21.48 -3.13 -6.75
C GLU A 142 22.18 -1.89 -7.32
N GLY A 143 23.15 -2.06 -8.24
CA GLY A 143 23.86 -0.95 -8.88
C GLY A 143 22.93 -0.02 -9.64
N LEU A 144 21.82 -0.55 -10.17
CA LEU A 144 20.80 0.20 -10.88
C LEU A 144 19.93 1.07 -9.95
N ASN A 145 19.92 0.80 -8.65
CA ASN A 145 18.94 1.36 -7.70
C ASN A 145 19.40 2.66 -7.00
N SER A 146 20.57 3.18 -7.33
CA SER A 146 21.19 4.33 -6.65
C SER A 146 20.70 5.69 -7.17
N ASP A 147 20.67 6.73 -6.33
CA ASP A 147 20.36 8.12 -6.73
C ASP A 147 19.03 8.29 -7.50
N LEU A 148 17.99 7.59 -7.04
CA LEU A 148 16.65 7.63 -7.64
C LEU A 148 15.73 8.58 -6.88
N SER A 149 14.92 9.34 -7.62
CA SER A 149 13.82 10.14 -7.08
C SER A 149 12.48 9.83 -7.77
N VAL A 150 12.49 9.04 -8.85
CA VAL A 150 11.32 8.68 -9.64
C VAL A 150 11.34 7.18 -9.95
N LEU A 151 10.22 6.50 -9.74
CA LEU A 151 9.96 5.19 -10.33
C LEU A 151 8.87 5.37 -11.38
N ALA A 152 9.19 4.96 -12.60
CA ALA A 152 8.25 5.00 -13.72
C ALA A 152 7.75 3.58 -14.02
N PHE A 153 6.46 3.46 -14.35
CA PHE A 153 5.83 2.17 -14.60
C PHE A 153 5.08 2.19 -15.93
N ASP A 154 5.42 1.28 -16.83
CA ASP A 154 4.55 0.90 -17.94
C ASP A 154 3.72 -0.32 -17.51
N LEU A 155 2.44 -0.04 -17.28
CA LEU A 155 1.42 -1.04 -16.94
C LEU A 155 0.35 -1.13 -18.05
N SER A 156 0.66 -0.65 -19.26
CA SER A 156 -0.30 -0.60 -20.37
C SER A 156 -0.75 -1.99 -20.82
N GLN A 157 0.15 -2.98 -20.72
CA GLN A 157 -0.12 -4.39 -21.05
C GLN A 157 -0.64 -5.22 -19.86
N VAL A 158 -0.79 -4.61 -18.68
CA VAL A 158 -1.35 -5.27 -17.49
C VAL A 158 -2.88 -5.21 -17.56
N THR A 159 -3.50 -6.29 -18.02
CA THR A 159 -4.94 -6.33 -18.33
C THR A 159 -5.81 -6.93 -17.23
N ASN A 160 -5.20 -7.53 -16.21
CA ASN A 160 -5.88 -8.16 -15.07
C ASN A 160 -5.95 -7.28 -13.81
N LEU A 161 -5.57 -5.99 -13.93
CA LEU A 161 -5.77 -4.96 -12.90
C LEU A 161 -6.65 -3.84 -13.45
N THR A 162 -7.55 -3.32 -12.62
CA THR A 162 -8.25 -2.05 -12.88
C THR A 162 -7.29 -0.86 -12.79
N ASP A 163 -7.68 0.30 -13.34
CA ASP A 163 -6.85 1.52 -13.28
C ASP A 163 -6.58 1.97 -11.84
N ALA A 164 -7.54 1.80 -10.93
CA ALA A 164 -7.37 2.08 -9.51
C ALA A 164 -6.39 1.09 -8.84
N GLU A 165 -6.43 -0.20 -9.21
CA GLU A 165 -5.46 -1.20 -8.74
C GLU A 165 -4.05 -0.92 -9.28
N LYS A 166 -3.91 -0.50 -10.55
CA LYS A 166 -2.62 -0.04 -11.11
C LYS A 166 -2.08 1.17 -10.36
N SER A 167 -2.94 2.15 -10.06
CA SER A 167 -2.57 3.32 -9.26
C SER A 167 -2.11 2.90 -7.86
N ALA A 168 -2.76 1.91 -7.25
CA ALA A 168 -2.37 1.37 -5.96
C ALA A 168 -1.00 0.70 -6.00
N LEU A 169 -0.72 -0.11 -7.02
CA LEU A 169 0.58 -0.74 -7.22
C LEU A 169 1.70 0.31 -7.31
N VAL A 170 1.50 1.34 -8.14
CA VAL A 170 2.45 2.45 -8.29
C VAL A 170 2.67 3.18 -6.97
N TYR A 171 1.59 3.50 -6.24
CA TYR A 171 1.67 4.19 -4.96
C TYR A 171 2.45 3.39 -3.91
N LEU A 172 2.16 2.09 -3.77
CA LEU A 172 2.79 1.22 -2.79
C LEU A 172 4.29 1.05 -3.08
N VAL A 173 4.64 0.61 -4.30
CA VAL A 173 6.03 0.35 -4.70
C VAL A 173 6.88 1.63 -4.65
N SER A 174 6.35 2.75 -5.13
CA SER A 174 7.09 4.02 -5.08
C SER A 174 7.30 4.51 -3.64
N GLY A 175 6.29 4.33 -2.77
CA GLY A 175 6.37 4.66 -1.35
C GLY A 175 7.43 3.84 -0.62
N GLU A 176 7.56 2.54 -0.91
CA GLU A 176 8.58 1.66 -0.34
C GLU A 176 10.01 2.13 -0.62
N HIS A 177 10.22 2.78 -1.77
CA HIS A 177 11.52 3.28 -2.20
C HIS A 177 11.70 4.80 -1.99
N ASN A 178 10.76 5.46 -1.31
CA ASN A 178 10.75 6.92 -1.11
C ASN A 178 10.91 7.72 -2.42
N ALA A 179 10.29 7.25 -3.50
CA ALA A 179 10.36 7.85 -4.82
C ALA A 179 8.97 8.35 -5.27
N ALA A 180 8.96 9.31 -6.20
CA ALA A 180 7.73 9.67 -6.89
C ALA A 180 7.35 8.59 -7.91
N GLY A 181 6.12 8.11 -7.86
CA GLY A 181 5.58 7.17 -8.85
C GLY A 181 5.00 7.89 -10.04
N VAL A 182 5.37 7.48 -11.26
CA VAL A 182 4.78 7.98 -12.51
C VAL A 182 4.45 6.81 -13.43
N THR A 183 3.48 7.00 -14.32
CA THR A 183 3.08 5.99 -15.30
C THR A 183 3.24 6.51 -16.72
N GLY A 184 3.64 5.64 -17.63
CA GLY A 184 3.73 5.94 -19.05
C GLY A 184 4.56 4.90 -19.77
N THR A 185 4.32 4.77 -21.07
CA THR A 185 5.20 4.03 -21.96
C THR A 185 6.56 4.70 -22.05
N PHE A 186 7.58 3.96 -22.50
CA PHE A 186 8.92 4.52 -22.68
C PHE A 186 8.92 5.80 -23.53
N ASP A 187 8.15 5.81 -24.63
CA ASP A 187 8.05 6.96 -25.52
C ASP A 187 7.35 8.15 -24.85
N GLU A 188 6.26 7.93 -24.10
CA GLU A 188 5.59 9.00 -23.34
C GLU A 188 6.50 9.59 -22.27
N LEU A 189 7.29 8.76 -21.57
CA LEU A 189 8.25 9.22 -20.57
C LEU A 189 9.42 10.00 -21.19
N CYS A 190 9.80 9.70 -22.43
CA CYS A 190 10.73 10.51 -23.20
C CYS A 190 10.12 11.88 -23.54
N GLU A 191 8.86 11.91 -24.01
CA GLU A 191 8.15 13.14 -24.36
C GLU A 191 7.92 14.05 -23.15
N GLN A 192 7.68 13.47 -21.98
CA GLN A 192 7.55 14.18 -20.70
C GLN A 192 8.89 14.68 -20.15
N GLY A 193 10.02 14.28 -20.74
CA GLY A 193 11.36 14.69 -20.34
C GLY A 193 11.94 13.94 -19.15
N TYR A 194 11.34 12.82 -18.73
CA TYR A 194 11.92 11.93 -17.73
C TYR A 194 13.13 11.17 -18.28
N ILE A 195 13.01 10.64 -19.49
CA ILE A 195 14.04 9.82 -20.14
C ILE A 195 14.71 10.61 -21.28
N ASP A 196 16.04 10.63 -21.28
CA ASP A 196 16.82 11.15 -22.41
C ASP A 196 16.88 10.08 -23.51
N LYS A 197 16.02 10.22 -24.53
CA LYS A 197 15.90 9.26 -25.64
C LYS A 197 17.18 9.12 -26.45
N GLU A 198 17.94 10.21 -26.62
CA GLU A 198 19.17 10.20 -27.41
C GLU A 198 20.30 9.48 -26.67
N LYS A 199 20.39 9.70 -25.35
CA LYS A 199 21.40 9.04 -24.51
C LYS A 199 20.98 7.67 -23.98
N LEU A 200 19.72 7.28 -24.19
CA LEU A 200 19.09 6.11 -23.58
C LEU A 200 19.37 6.06 -22.08
N PHE A 201 18.99 7.12 -21.36
CA PHE A 201 19.33 7.24 -19.95
C PHE A 201 18.23 7.91 -19.14
N PHE A 202 17.84 7.26 -18.04
CA PHE A 202 16.99 7.83 -17.00
C PHE A 202 17.84 8.27 -15.82
N LYS A 203 18.16 9.57 -15.79
CA LYS A 203 19.17 10.12 -14.86
C LYS A 203 18.84 9.87 -13.38
N THR A 204 17.59 10.12 -12.99
CA THR A 204 17.12 10.10 -11.60
C THR A 204 15.98 9.12 -11.40
N GLY A 205 15.86 8.13 -12.28
CA GLY A 205 14.75 7.20 -12.21
C GLY A 205 15.07 5.81 -12.70
N LEU A 206 14.15 4.91 -12.39
CA LEU A 206 14.14 3.53 -12.81
C LEU A 206 12.78 3.25 -13.43
N PHE A 207 12.79 2.68 -14.62
CA PHE A 207 11.61 2.35 -15.39
C PHE A 207 11.31 0.87 -15.24
N PHE A 208 10.13 0.54 -14.73
CA PHE A 208 9.59 -0.80 -14.71
C PHE A 208 8.61 -0.97 -15.86
N GLU A 209 8.70 -2.09 -16.56
CA GLU A 209 7.77 -2.45 -17.63
C GLU A 209 7.27 -3.86 -17.36
N LEU A 210 5.94 -4.03 -17.38
CA LEU A 210 5.28 -5.30 -17.11
C LEU A 210 4.33 -5.65 -18.26
N GLU A 211 4.61 -6.78 -18.91
CA GLU A 211 3.84 -7.30 -20.03
C GLU A 211 3.22 -8.65 -19.67
N LEU A 212 1.94 -8.83 -19.99
CA LEU A 212 1.23 -10.09 -19.78
C LEU A 212 0.91 -10.78 -21.10
N SER A 213 0.89 -12.11 -21.07
CA SER A 213 0.41 -12.96 -22.15
C SER A 213 -0.29 -14.20 -21.59
N ASP A 214 -1.08 -14.87 -22.43
CA ASP A 214 -1.78 -16.11 -22.08
C ASP A 214 -2.62 -16.02 -20.78
N VAL A 215 -3.30 -14.88 -20.58
CA VAL A 215 -4.05 -14.61 -19.35
C VAL A 215 -5.31 -15.48 -19.27
N THR A 216 -5.42 -16.22 -18.17
CA THR A 216 -6.60 -16.99 -17.77
C THR A 216 -7.02 -16.62 -16.35
N GLU A 217 -8.10 -17.23 -15.85
CA GLU A 217 -8.55 -17.01 -14.46
C GLU A 217 -7.51 -17.47 -13.42
N ASP A 218 -6.81 -18.57 -13.71
CA ASP A 218 -5.93 -19.24 -12.74
C ASP A 218 -4.44 -19.13 -13.09
N SER A 219 -4.07 -18.58 -14.24
CA SER A 219 -2.66 -18.47 -14.66
C SER A 219 -2.44 -17.42 -15.74
N PHE A 220 -1.21 -16.97 -15.87
CA PHE A 220 -0.75 -16.14 -16.98
C PHE A 220 0.78 -16.22 -17.13
N THR A 221 1.26 -15.86 -18.32
CA THR A 221 2.68 -15.62 -18.56
C THR A 221 2.96 -14.13 -18.44
N PHE A 222 4.14 -13.75 -17.97
CA PHE A 222 4.56 -12.35 -17.94
C PHE A 222 6.05 -12.16 -18.17
N THR A 223 6.41 -10.99 -18.67
CA THR A 223 7.78 -10.46 -18.69
C THR A 223 7.78 -9.18 -17.88
N VAL A 224 8.77 -9.04 -17.00
CA VAL A 224 8.96 -7.81 -16.22
C VAL A 224 10.41 -7.36 -16.33
N SER A 225 10.62 -6.07 -16.55
CA SER A 225 11.94 -5.47 -16.61
C SER A 225 12.07 -4.30 -15.65
N LYS A 226 13.31 -4.04 -15.23
CA LYS A 226 13.71 -2.75 -14.68
C LYS A 226 14.83 -2.20 -15.53
N TRP A 227 14.73 -0.94 -15.90
CA TRP A 227 15.61 -0.28 -16.86
C TRP A 227 16.00 1.09 -16.35
N ARG A 228 17.29 1.41 -16.49
CA ARG A 228 17.83 2.74 -16.19
C ARG A 228 18.57 3.34 -17.37
N SER A 229 19.22 2.52 -18.18
CA SER A 229 20.03 2.98 -19.29
C SER A 229 20.15 1.93 -20.39
N GLY A 230 20.64 2.34 -21.56
CA GLY A 230 20.88 1.43 -22.69
C GLY A 230 21.72 0.18 -22.36
N ASN A 231 22.56 0.24 -21.32
CA ASN A 231 23.35 -0.90 -20.81
C ASN A 231 23.10 -1.14 -19.30
N GLY A 232 21.89 -0.86 -18.84
CA GLY A 232 21.55 -1.01 -17.42
C GLY A 232 20.11 -1.45 -17.30
N ALA A 233 19.88 -2.73 -17.53
CA ALA A 233 18.58 -3.36 -17.40
C ALA A 233 18.69 -4.78 -16.83
N TYR A 234 17.66 -5.18 -16.08
CA TYR A 234 17.46 -6.54 -15.60
C TYR A 234 16.05 -6.99 -15.95
N ILE A 235 15.91 -8.21 -16.47
CA ILE A 235 14.65 -8.72 -17.00
C ILE A 235 14.38 -10.12 -16.46
N PHE A 236 13.19 -10.34 -15.92
CA PHE A 236 12.62 -11.68 -15.77
C PHE A 236 11.73 -11.97 -16.97
N HIS A 237 12.14 -12.95 -17.79
CA HIS A 237 11.53 -13.25 -19.08
C HIS A 237 10.80 -14.60 -19.06
N GLU A 238 9.64 -14.66 -19.72
CA GLU A 238 8.77 -15.85 -19.79
C GLU A 238 8.43 -16.42 -18.39
N CYS A 239 8.14 -15.54 -17.44
CA CYS A 239 7.69 -15.94 -16.12
C CYS A 239 6.29 -16.54 -16.18
N LYS A 240 6.02 -17.53 -15.32
CA LYS A 240 4.70 -18.18 -15.24
C LYS A 240 4.09 -17.91 -13.88
N ALA A 241 2.98 -17.19 -13.86
CA ALA A 241 2.15 -16.99 -12.68
C ALA A 241 1.06 -18.07 -12.62
N GLN A 242 0.82 -18.61 -11.43
CA GLN A 242 -0.19 -19.63 -11.19
C GLN A 242 -0.90 -19.35 -9.87
N LYS A 243 -2.24 -19.41 -9.90
CA LYS A 243 -3.07 -19.36 -8.71
C LYS A 243 -3.03 -20.70 -7.98
N ALA A 244 -2.77 -20.64 -6.68
CA ALA A 244 -2.77 -21.77 -5.76
C ALA A 244 -3.69 -21.49 -4.57
N SER A 245 -3.91 -22.50 -3.71
CA SER A 245 -4.77 -22.36 -2.52
C SER A 245 -4.27 -21.33 -1.50
N ALA A 246 -2.97 -21.02 -1.51
CA ALA A 246 -2.35 -20.05 -0.61
C ALA A 246 -2.24 -18.64 -1.21
N GLY A 247 -2.67 -18.43 -2.46
CA GLY A 247 -2.47 -17.19 -3.21
C GLY A 247 -1.79 -17.44 -4.56
N TRP A 248 -1.35 -16.36 -5.19
CA TRP A 248 -0.61 -16.41 -6.45
C TRP A 248 0.88 -16.69 -6.19
N SER A 249 1.50 -17.46 -7.08
CA SER A 249 2.96 -17.67 -7.08
C SER A 249 3.48 -17.61 -8.51
N TYR A 250 4.79 -17.45 -8.66
CA TYR A 250 5.43 -17.45 -9.97
C TYR A 250 6.71 -18.27 -10.02
N SER A 251 7.13 -18.58 -11.24
CA SER A 251 8.47 -19.09 -11.54
C SER A 251 9.07 -18.30 -12.70
N ILE A 252 10.37 -18.04 -12.61
CA ILE A 252 11.11 -17.33 -13.65
C ILE A 252 11.50 -18.32 -14.75
N GLY A 253 11.16 -18.01 -16.00
CA GLY A 253 11.59 -18.81 -17.16
C GLY A 253 13.08 -18.62 -17.45
N SER A 254 13.50 -17.37 -17.57
CA SER A 254 14.90 -16.98 -17.74
C SER A 254 15.16 -15.57 -17.22
N GLU A 255 16.41 -15.29 -16.85
CA GLU A 255 16.88 -13.97 -16.44
C GLU A 255 17.79 -13.39 -17.52
N MET A 256 17.65 -12.11 -17.84
CA MET A 256 18.46 -11.42 -18.85
C MET A 256 18.99 -10.09 -18.30
N ILE A 257 20.18 -9.70 -18.76
CA ILE A 257 20.83 -8.43 -18.43
C ILE A 257 21.27 -7.73 -19.71
N SER A 258 21.28 -6.39 -19.69
CA SER A 258 21.84 -5.55 -20.76
C SER A 258 22.80 -4.53 -20.19
#